data_AF-A0A346Y4P4-F1
#
_entry.id   AF-A0A346Y4P4-F1
#
_cell.length_a   1.000
_cell.length_b   1.000
_cell.length_c   1.000
_cell.angle_alpha   90.00
_cell.angle_beta   90.00
_cell.angle_gamma   90.00
#
_symmetry.space_group_name_H-M   'P 1'
#
loop_
_entity.id
_entity.type
_entity.pdbx_description
1 polymer ?
#
loop_
_entity_poly.entity_id
_entity_poly.type
_entity_poly.pdbx_seq_one_letter_code
_entity_poly.pdbx_strand_id
1 'polypeptide(L)'
;MTDAAPYRRRIDRITDEDFLDGLADLVPADIRTMRDDCREEEARLSYARRLLHGQLDIARAELQRREGTDADSLVSTLTTILTDEAAGGPRSVSNSEVYVPTGKQGRRRGDRVLEEMPLGRLPDLTDPELVAAVQRLKEEEQAISALRRKVMDNLDRLQQELIARYRDGAASINDVVRTVEG
;
A
#
# COMPACT_ATOMS: atom_id res chain seq x y z
N MET A 1 15.39 -1.93 -35.18
CA MET A 1 15.47 -0.91 -34.12
C MET A 1 14.41 -1.28 -33.11
N THR A 2 14.78 -2.16 -32.16
CA THR A 2 13.84 -2.76 -31.21
C THR A 2 13.48 -1.70 -30.18
N ASP A 3 12.25 -1.21 -30.24
CA ASP A 3 11.67 -0.35 -29.23
C ASP A 3 11.57 -1.18 -27.94
N ALA A 4 12.55 -1.01 -27.06
CA ALA A 4 12.54 -1.63 -25.75
C ALA A 4 11.34 -1.04 -24.99
N ALA A 5 10.27 -1.83 -24.87
CA ALA A 5 9.09 -1.47 -24.09
C ALA A 5 9.54 -0.80 -22.78
N PRO A 6 9.03 0.40 -22.45
CA PRO A 6 9.49 1.14 -21.28
C PRO A 6 9.36 0.24 -20.06
N TYR A 7 10.42 0.16 -19.24
CA TYR A 7 10.46 -0.66 -18.03
C TYR A 7 9.16 -0.49 -17.24
N ARG A 8 8.23 -1.45 -17.39
CA ARG A 8 6.92 -1.38 -16.76
C ARG A 8 7.12 -1.64 -15.29
N ARG A 9 6.66 -0.73 -14.43
CA ARG A 9 6.88 -0.90 -12.99
C ARG A 9 6.14 -2.16 -12.54
N ARG A 10 6.64 -2.81 -11.50
CA ARG A 10 5.99 -4.01 -10.94
C ARG A 10 4.50 -3.76 -10.67
N ILE A 11 4.17 -2.61 -10.07
CA ILE A 11 2.78 -2.20 -9.84
C ILE A 11 1.96 -2.14 -11.14
N ASP A 12 2.49 -1.52 -12.20
CA ASP A 12 1.77 -1.35 -13.48
C ASP A 12 1.50 -2.68 -14.18
N ARG A 13 2.34 -3.69 -13.94
CA ARG A 13 2.16 -5.06 -14.43
C ARG A 13 1.12 -5.81 -13.58
N ILE A 14 1.22 -5.75 -12.25
CA ILE A 14 0.29 -6.46 -11.35
C ILE A 14 -1.12 -5.90 -11.46
N THR A 15 -1.25 -4.60 -11.71
CA THR A 15 -2.55 -3.95 -11.88
C THR A 15 -3.01 -3.90 -13.33
N ASP A 16 -2.40 -4.63 -14.25
CA ASP A 16 -2.93 -4.75 -15.60
C ASP A 16 -4.22 -5.60 -15.62
N GLU A 17 -5.04 -5.45 -16.65
CA GLU A 17 -6.27 -6.23 -16.82
C GLU A 17 -5.98 -7.69 -17.19
N ASP A 18 -4.91 -7.92 -17.95
CA ASP A 18 -4.46 -9.23 -18.43
C ASP A 18 -3.55 -9.98 -17.43
N PHE A 19 -3.27 -9.40 -16.25
CA PHE A 19 -2.30 -9.93 -15.29
C PHE A 19 -2.59 -11.38 -14.85
N LEU A 20 -3.86 -11.78 -14.83
CA LEU A 20 -4.30 -13.11 -14.42
C LEU A 20 -4.73 -14.00 -15.61
N ASP A 21 -4.50 -13.56 -16.84
CA ASP A 21 -4.86 -14.33 -18.02
C ASP A 21 -4.04 -15.63 -18.08
N GLY A 22 -4.71 -16.74 -18.38
CA GLY A 22 -4.07 -18.06 -18.41
C GLY A 22 -3.63 -18.60 -17.05
N LEU A 23 -4.11 -18.04 -15.93
CA LEU A 23 -3.74 -18.48 -14.57
C LEU A 23 -3.88 -20.00 -14.36
N ALA A 24 -4.90 -20.63 -14.94
CA ALA A 24 -5.13 -22.07 -14.86
C ALA A 24 -4.02 -22.90 -15.55
N ASP A 25 -3.35 -22.34 -16.54
CA ASP A 25 -2.34 -23.03 -17.36
C ASP A 25 -0.91 -22.82 -16.83
N LEU A 26 -0.70 -21.84 -15.94
CA LEU A 26 0.61 -21.58 -15.33
C LEU A 26 1.07 -22.73 -14.46
N VAL A 27 2.38 -22.90 -14.24
CA VAL A 27 2.89 -23.87 -13.25
C VAL A 27 2.82 -23.29 -11.83
N PRO A 28 2.71 -24.11 -10.76
CA PRO A 28 2.59 -23.61 -9.40
C PRO A 28 3.74 -22.69 -8.96
N ALA A 29 4.94 -22.87 -9.52
CA ALA A 29 6.08 -22.00 -9.25
C ALA A 29 5.84 -20.56 -9.72
N ASP A 30 5.31 -20.37 -10.94
CA ASP A 30 5.03 -19.05 -11.49
C ASP A 30 3.93 -18.33 -10.70
N ILE A 31 2.89 -19.06 -10.27
CA ILE A 31 1.82 -18.52 -9.45
C ILE A 31 2.35 -18.06 -8.08
N ARG A 32 3.32 -18.78 -7.49
CA ARG A 32 3.99 -18.35 -6.26
C ARG A 32 4.79 -17.06 -6.50
N THR A 33 5.55 -16.97 -7.59
CA THR A 33 6.27 -15.73 -7.95
C THR A 33 5.32 -14.54 -8.13
N MET A 34 4.22 -14.72 -8.87
CA MET A 34 3.21 -13.67 -9.04
C MET A 34 2.59 -13.25 -7.70
N ARG A 35 2.29 -14.22 -6.83
CA ARG A 35 1.74 -13.96 -5.48
C ARG A 35 2.73 -13.17 -4.62
N ASP A 36 4.01 -13.53 -4.67
CA ASP A 36 5.03 -12.87 -3.85
C ASP A 36 5.30 -11.44 -4.36
N ASP A 37 5.27 -11.23 -5.68
CA ASP A 37 5.26 -9.90 -6.30
C ASP A 37 4.04 -9.05 -5.84
N CYS A 38 2.84 -9.63 -5.78
CA CYS A 38 1.65 -8.98 -5.24
C CYS A 38 1.80 -8.62 -3.76
N ARG A 39 2.33 -9.53 -2.93
CA ARG A 39 2.55 -9.28 -1.49
C ARG A 39 3.52 -8.13 -1.26
N GLU A 40 4.61 -8.08 -2.02
CA GLU A 40 5.59 -7.00 -1.88
C GLU A 40 4.98 -5.64 -2.25
N GLU A 41 4.21 -5.56 -3.33
CA GLU A 41 3.53 -4.30 -3.71
C GLU A 41 2.39 -3.93 -2.76
N GLU A 42 1.63 -4.90 -2.25
CA GLU A 42 0.62 -4.67 -1.23
C GLU A 42 1.24 -4.05 0.02
N ALA A 43 2.32 -4.65 0.52
CA ALA A 43 3.01 -4.19 1.72
C ALA A 43 3.54 -2.75 1.53
N ARG A 44 4.09 -2.47 0.35
CA ARG A 44 4.52 -1.11 -0.03
C ARG A 44 3.35 -0.12 -0.07
N LEU A 45 2.22 -0.49 -0.67
CA LEU A 45 1.04 0.37 -0.75
C LEU A 45 0.41 0.59 0.63
N SER A 46 0.36 -0.44 1.47
CA SER A 46 -0.08 -0.36 2.86
C SER A 46 0.78 0.62 3.68
N TYR A 47 2.10 0.57 3.50
CA TYR A 47 3.03 1.52 4.10
C TYR A 47 2.75 2.96 3.63
N ALA A 48 2.67 3.19 2.31
CA ALA A 48 2.40 4.51 1.75
C ALA A 48 1.05 5.07 2.21
N ARG A 49 0.00 4.25 2.21
CA ARG A 49 -1.33 4.61 2.70
C ARG A 49 -1.29 5.05 4.15
N ARG A 50 -0.54 4.32 5.01
CA ARG A 50 -0.44 4.65 6.44
C ARG A 50 0.29 5.97 6.68
N LEU A 51 1.31 6.28 5.88
CA LEU A 51 1.97 7.58 5.93
C LEU A 51 1.04 8.72 5.49
N LEU A 52 0.29 8.54 4.40
CA LEU A 52 -0.69 9.54 3.94
C LEU A 52 -1.81 9.75 4.95
N HIS A 53 -2.32 8.69 5.58
CA HIS A 53 -3.28 8.78 6.67
C HIS A 53 -2.74 9.65 7.81
N GLY A 54 -1.54 9.33 8.32
CA GLY A 54 -0.95 10.12 9.40
C GLY A 54 -0.76 11.59 9.03
N GLN A 55 -0.36 11.89 7.79
CA GLN A 55 -0.26 13.27 7.31
C GLN A 55 -1.62 13.97 7.22
N LEU A 56 -2.65 13.27 6.74
CA LEU A 56 -4.01 13.77 6.63
C LEU A 56 -4.60 14.06 8.01
N ASP A 57 -4.39 13.18 8.98
CA ASP A 57 -4.89 13.32 10.34
C ASP A 57 -4.22 14.51 11.05
N ILE A 58 -2.91 14.68 10.88
CA ILE A 58 -2.18 15.85 11.39
C ILE A 58 -2.68 17.15 10.72
N ALA A 59 -2.85 17.16 9.40
CA ALA A 59 -3.31 18.35 8.67
C ALA A 59 -4.76 18.73 9.05
N ARG A 60 -5.63 17.75 9.29
CA ARG A 60 -6.99 17.97 9.81
C ARG A 60 -7.00 18.52 11.22
N ALA A 61 -6.15 18.01 12.10
CA ALA A 61 -6.02 18.53 13.45
C ALA A 61 -5.54 19.99 13.46
N GLU A 62 -4.62 20.36 12.56
CA GLU A 62 -4.21 21.76 12.41
C GLU A 62 -5.37 22.66 11.95
N LEU A 63 -6.22 22.22 11.02
CA LEU A 63 -7.42 22.97 10.63
C LEU A 63 -8.36 23.18 11.82
N GLN A 64 -8.66 22.11 12.58
CA GLN A 64 -9.53 22.17 13.75
C GLN A 64 -8.98 23.13 14.82
N ARG A 65 -7.66 23.14 15.02
CA ARG A 65 -6.97 24.08 15.92
C ARG A 65 -7.15 25.53 15.46
N ARG A 66 -7.02 25.81 14.16
CA ARG A 66 -7.18 27.17 13.60
C ARG A 66 -8.62 27.68 13.66
N GLU A 67 -9.59 26.77 13.52
CA GLU A 67 -11.01 27.06 13.69
C GLU A 67 -11.40 27.31 15.17
N GLY A 68 -10.46 27.13 16.12
CA GLY A 68 -10.68 27.30 17.55
C GLY A 68 -11.45 26.13 18.19
N THR A 69 -11.58 25.02 17.48
CA THR A 69 -12.28 23.81 17.95
C THR A 69 -11.41 23.01 18.92
N ASP A 70 -10.09 23.17 18.86
CA ASP A 70 -9.14 22.48 19.73
C ASP A 70 -8.07 23.46 20.25
N ALA A 71 -7.86 23.50 21.57
CA ALA A 71 -6.99 24.47 22.24
C ALA A 71 -5.58 23.92 22.52
N ASP A 72 -5.40 22.60 22.42
CA ASP A 72 -4.14 21.93 22.70
C ASP A 72 -3.15 22.08 21.53
N SER A 73 -1.86 21.96 21.85
CA SER A 73 -0.83 22.01 20.81
C SER A 73 -0.92 20.78 19.91
N LEU A 74 -0.72 20.94 18.60
CA LEU A 74 -0.75 19.82 17.65
C LEU A 74 0.16 18.66 18.10
N VAL A 75 1.34 18.99 18.65
CA VAL A 75 2.33 18.04 19.15
C VAL A 75 1.81 17.25 20.35
N SER A 76 1.06 17.87 21.27
CA SER A 76 0.51 17.17 22.44
C SER A 76 -0.60 16.18 22.05
N THR A 77 -1.31 16.42 20.95
CA THR A 77 -2.44 15.57 20.50
C THR A 77 -2.00 14.49 19.50
N LEU A 78 -0.74 14.48 19.04
CA LEU A 78 -0.23 13.53 18.03
C LEU A 78 -0.52 12.06 18.36
N THR A 79 -0.34 11.66 19.62
CA THR A 79 -0.62 10.28 20.04
C THR A 79 -2.09 9.92 19.81
N THR A 80 -3.00 10.82 20.15
CA THR A 80 -4.45 10.64 19.92
C THR A 80 -4.77 10.63 18.43
N ILE A 81 -4.19 11.56 17.66
CA ILE A 81 -4.40 11.71 16.22
C ILE A 81 -3.97 10.45 15.45
N LEU A 82 -2.83 9.85 15.81
CA LEU A 82 -2.25 8.71 15.10
C LEU A 82 -2.73 7.35 15.62
N THR A 83 -3.51 7.32 16.69
CA THR A 83 -4.11 6.08 17.19
C THR A 83 -5.19 5.63 16.23
N ASP A 84 -4.97 4.48 15.58
CA ASP A 84 -5.98 3.86 14.73
C ASP A 84 -7.20 3.48 15.59
N GLU A 85 -8.37 4.04 15.31
CA GLU A 85 -9.62 3.41 15.75
C GLU A 85 -9.66 2.02 15.11
N ALA A 86 -9.85 0.98 15.92
CA ALA A 86 -9.82 -0.39 15.43
C ALA A 86 -10.90 -0.57 14.35
N ALA A 87 -10.50 -0.51 13.08
CA ALA A 87 -11.38 -0.74 11.96
C ALA A 87 -12.09 -2.09 12.16
N GLY A 88 -13.41 -2.05 12.31
CA GLY A 88 -14.28 -3.15 12.76
C GLY A 88 -14.46 -4.30 11.75
N GLY A 89 -13.37 -4.77 11.16
CA GLY A 89 -13.34 -5.99 10.36
C GLY A 89 -12.58 -7.11 11.07
N PRO A 90 -12.88 -8.38 10.79
CA PRO A 90 -12.09 -9.49 11.31
C PRO A 90 -10.63 -9.33 10.86
N ARG A 91 -9.73 -9.09 11.81
CA ARG A 91 -8.29 -9.10 11.55
C ARG A 91 -7.87 -10.55 11.34
N SER A 92 -7.65 -10.95 10.09
CA SER A 92 -6.87 -12.15 9.81
C SER A 92 -5.46 -11.91 10.38
N VAL A 93 -5.03 -12.78 11.30
CA VAL A 93 -3.67 -12.73 11.85
C VAL A 93 -2.73 -13.23 10.76
N SER A 94 -2.25 -12.32 9.90
CA SER A 94 -1.16 -12.61 8.97
C SER A 94 0.18 -12.33 9.65
N ASN A 95 1.21 -13.12 9.31
CA ASN A 95 2.61 -12.78 9.58
C ASN A 95 3.00 -11.59 8.71
N SER A 96 2.49 -10.40 9.05
CA SER A 96 2.84 -9.18 8.36
C SER A 96 4.21 -8.75 8.85
N GLU A 97 5.24 -9.08 8.09
CA GLU A 97 6.55 -8.47 8.28
C GLU A 97 6.42 -6.94 8.14
N VAL A 98 7.12 -6.21 9.00
CA VAL A 98 7.19 -4.75 8.88
C VAL A 98 7.92 -4.44 7.58
N TYR A 99 7.19 -3.92 6.60
CA TYR A 99 7.78 -3.48 5.34
C TYR A 99 8.75 -2.32 5.60
N VAL A 100 10.02 -2.56 5.32
CA VAL A 100 11.06 -1.53 5.31
C VAL A 100 11.28 -1.13 3.85
N PRO A 101 11.02 0.13 3.46
CA PRO A 101 11.23 0.57 2.08
C PRO A 101 12.70 0.40 1.67
N THR A 102 12.98 -0.50 0.72
CA THR A 102 14.31 -0.71 0.15
C THR A 102 14.38 -0.04 -1.23
N GLY A 103 14.72 1.24 -1.29
CA GLY A 103 14.86 1.95 -2.57
C GLY A 103 15.08 3.46 -2.46
N LYS A 104 15.48 4.10 -3.56
CA LYS A 104 15.56 5.57 -3.65
C LYS A 104 14.15 6.15 -3.58
N GLN A 105 13.85 6.89 -2.51
CA GLN A 105 12.61 7.63 -2.34
C GLN A 105 12.46 8.68 -3.47
N GLY A 106 11.21 8.95 -3.88
CA GLY A 106 10.88 10.05 -4.82
C GLY A 106 10.55 9.64 -6.26
N ARG A 107 10.69 8.36 -6.63
CA ARG A 107 10.32 7.88 -7.99
C ARG A 107 8.93 7.24 -8.07
N ARG A 108 8.29 6.93 -6.95
CA ARG A 108 7.04 6.15 -6.89
C ARG A 108 5.83 7.05 -6.55
N ARG A 109 4.65 6.58 -6.96
CA ARG A 109 3.35 7.18 -6.58
C ARG A 109 3.16 6.95 -5.07
N GLY A 110 2.77 7.98 -4.31
CA GLY A 110 2.94 8.05 -2.85
C GLY A 110 4.19 8.80 -2.39
N ASP A 111 5.40 8.36 -2.79
CA ASP A 111 6.66 9.00 -2.34
C ASP A 111 6.72 10.50 -2.67
N ARG A 112 6.21 10.90 -3.84
CA ARG A 112 6.18 12.32 -4.24
C ARG A 112 5.30 13.18 -3.33
N VAL A 113 4.11 12.69 -2.98
CA VAL A 113 3.19 13.43 -2.11
C VAL A 113 3.76 13.53 -0.69
N LEU A 114 4.46 12.48 -0.25
CA LEU A 114 5.19 12.48 1.02
C LEU A 114 6.34 13.52 1.03
N GLU A 115 7.05 13.68 -0.09
CA GLU A 115 8.12 14.68 -0.26
C GLU A 115 7.58 16.11 -0.42
N GLU A 116 6.44 16.28 -1.08
CA GLU A 116 5.84 17.59 -1.38
C GLU A 116 5.20 18.26 -0.16
N MET A 117 4.79 17.49 0.87
CA MET A 117 4.24 18.04 2.10
C MET A 117 5.02 17.61 3.35
N PRO A 118 6.20 18.20 3.60
CA PRO A 118 6.92 17.96 4.85
C PRO A 118 6.08 18.50 6.01
N LEU A 119 5.72 17.63 6.96
CA LEU A 119 4.91 17.95 8.14
C LEU A 119 5.39 19.20 8.90
N GLY A 120 6.70 19.47 8.86
CA GLY A 120 7.31 20.65 9.48
C GLY A 120 6.89 22.00 8.87
N ARG A 121 6.29 22.02 7.67
CA ARG A 121 5.79 23.26 7.03
C ARG A 121 4.30 23.54 7.27
N LEU A 122 3.57 22.63 7.90
CA LEU A 122 2.14 22.82 8.17
C LEU A 122 1.82 24.15 8.90
N PRO A 123 2.62 24.61 9.89
CA PRO A 123 2.38 25.90 10.54
C PRO A 123 2.54 27.11 9.61
N ASP A 124 3.36 26.99 8.56
CA ASP A 124 3.68 28.07 7.63
C ASP A 124 2.64 28.22 6.52
N LEU A 125 1.78 27.22 6.32
CA LEU A 125 0.71 27.27 5.32
C LEU A 125 -0.39 28.23 5.77
N THR A 126 -0.94 29.00 4.85
CA THR A 126 -2.20 29.72 5.07
C THR A 126 -3.38 28.75 5.10
N ASP A 127 -4.51 29.17 5.68
CA ASP A 127 -5.73 28.35 5.74
C ASP A 127 -6.18 27.80 4.36
N PRO A 128 -6.27 28.60 3.29
CA PRO A 128 -6.63 28.06 1.97
C PRO A 128 -5.59 27.08 1.42
N GLU A 129 -4.30 27.27 1.72
CA GLU A 129 -3.24 26.35 1.31
C GLU A 129 -3.33 25.02 2.06
N LEU A 130 -3.65 25.06 3.35
CA LEU A 130 -3.84 23.87 4.18
C LEU A 130 -5.07 23.07 3.75
N VAL A 131 -6.20 23.73 3.46
CA VAL A 131 -7.40 23.08 2.91
C VAL A 131 -7.09 22.41 1.57
N ALA A 132 -6.36 23.09 0.69
CA ALA A 132 -5.94 22.52 -0.59
C ALA A 132 -4.98 21.33 -0.41
N ALA A 133 -4.08 21.39 0.57
CA ALA A 133 -3.18 20.28 0.89
C ALA A 133 -3.93 19.05 1.41
N VAL A 134 -4.88 19.24 2.33
CA VAL A 134 -5.77 18.17 2.83
C VAL A 134 -6.51 17.48 1.69
N GLN A 135 -7.05 18.26 0.74
CA GLN A 135 -7.77 17.71 -0.40
C GLN A 135 -6.84 16.86 -1.29
N ARG A 136 -5.63 17.35 -1.60
CA ARG A 136 -4.63 16.59 -2.37
C ARG A 136 -4.21 15.29 -1.67
N LEU A 137 -3.96 15.33 -0.36
CA LEU A 137 -3.63 14.14 0.43
C LEU A 137 -4.75 13.10 0.39
N LYS A 138 -6.01 13.56 0.50
CA LYS A 138 -7.18 12.68 0.43
C LYS A 138 -7.32 12.02 -0.94
N GLU A 139 -7.10 12.76 -2.02
CA GLU A 139 -7.16 12.20 -3.38
C GLU A 139 -6.05 11.15 -3.62
N GLU A 140 -4.82 11.42 -3.17
CA GLU A 140 -3.73 10.45 -3.31
C GLU A 140 -3.95 9.23 -2.42
N GLU A 141 -4.43 9.40 -1.19
CA GLU A 141 -4.80 8.29 -0.30
C GLU A 141 -5.83 7.39 -0.97
N GLN A 142 -6.89 7.96 -1.53
CA GLN A 142 -7.93 7.22 -2.23
C GLN A 142 -7.37 6.46 -3.45
N ALA A 143 -6.46 7.08 -4.19
CA ALA A 143 -5.79 6.43 -5.32
C ALA A 143 -4.92 5.25 -4.88
N ILE A 144 -4.13 5.40 -3.80
CA ILE A 144 -3.33 4.30 -3.23
C ILE A 144 -4.24 3.20 -2.69
N SER A 145 -5.32 3.55 -2.01
CA SER A 145 -6.32 2.60 -1.49
C SER A 145 -7.03 1.83 -2.60
N ALA A 146 -7.32 2.47 -3.73
CA ALA A 146 -7.87 1.79 -4.92
C ALA A 146 -6.86 0.80 -5.53
N LEU A 147 -5.60 1.22 -5.71
CA LEU A 147 -4.53 0.33 -6.20
C LEU A 147 -4.32 -0.86 -5.25
N ARG A 148 -4.27 -0.61 -3.95
CA ARG A 148 -4.09 -1.65 -2.94
C ARG A 148 -5.22 -2.68 -2.98
N ARG A 149 -6.47 -2.24 -3.12
CA ARG A 149 -7.62 -3.15 -3.30
C ARG A 149 -7.43 -4.04 -4.53
N LYS A 150 -7.07 -3.46 -5.69
CA LYS A 150 -6.80 -4.25 -6.91
C LYS A 150 -5.70 -5.30 -6.70
N VAL A 151 -4.61 -4.94 -6.01
CA VAL A 151 -3.53 -5.88 -5.69
C VAL A 151 -4.00 -6.98 -4.73
N MET A 152 -4.79 -6.64 -3.71
CA MET A 152 -5.40 -7.62 -2.79
C MET A 152 -6.33 -8.59 -3.51
N ASP A 153 -7.19 -8.08 -4.40
CA ASP A 153 -8.11 -8.92 -5.19
C ASP A 153 -7.32 -9.92 -6.06
N ASN A 154 -6.22 -9.47 -6.67
CA ASN A 154 -5.33 -10.35 -7.44
C ASN A 154 -4.60 -11.36 -6.54
N LEU A 155 -4.16 -10.95 -5.35
CA LEU A 155 -3.53 -11.83 -4.38
C LEU A 155 -4.49 -12.95 -3.94
N ASP A 156 -5.74 -12.61 -3.64
CA ASP A 156 -6.78 -13.57 -3.25
C ASP A 156 -7.04 -14.60 -4.35
N ARG A 157 -7.12 -14.17 -5.62
CA ARG A 157 -7.27 -15.08 -6.78
C ARG A 157 -6.09 -16.04 -6.93
N LEU A 158 -4.85 -15.54 -6.82
CA LEU A 158 -3.65 -16.37 -6.89
C LEU A 158 -3.58 -17.37 -5.73
N GLN A 159 -4.00 -16.97 -4.53
CA GLN A 159 -4.06 -17.86 -3.37
C GLN A 159 -5.14 -18.94 -3.53
N GLN A 160 -6.32 -18.58 -4.04
CA GLN A 160 -7.39 -19.54 -4.33
C GLN A 160 -6.94 -20.60 -5.32
N GLU A 161 -6.26 -20.20 -6.40
CA GLU A 161 -5.71 -21.13 -7.40
C GLU A 161 -4.66 -22.07 -6.80
N LEU A 162 -3.72 -21.56 -6.00
CA LEU A 162 -2.74 -22.42 -5.30
C LEU A 162 -3.43 -23.41 -4.36
N ILE A 163 -4.44 -22.96 -3.60
CA ILE A 163 -5.20 -23.82 -2.69
C ILE A 163 -5.92 -24.93 -3.45
N ALA A 164 -6.53 -24.61 -4.61
CA ALA A 164 -7.16 -25.61 -5.46
C ALA A 164 -6.15 -26.67 -5.92
N ARG A 165 -4.96 -26.25 -6.38
CA ARG A 165 -3.91 -27.18 -6.83
C ARG A 165 -3.33 -28.05 -5.73
N TYR A 166 -3.20 -27.53 -4.51
CA TYR A 166 -2.80 -28.35 -3.36
C TYR A 166 -3.87 -29.38 -3.00
N ARG A 167 -5.15 -29.02 -3.12
CA ARG A 167 -6.26 -29.96 -2.88
C ARG A 167 -6.29 -31.08 -3.92
N ASP A 168 -6.02 -30.75 -5.18
CA ASP A 168 -6.08 -31.69 -6.31
C ASP A 168 -4.78 -32.51 -6.49
N GLY A 169 -3.77 -32.29 -5.64
CA GLY A 169 -2.48 -32.99 -5.68
C GLY A 169 -1.54 -32.54 -6.81
N ALA A 170 -1.91 -31.51 -7.56
CA ALA A 170 -1.11 -30.91 -8.63
C ALA A 170 0.04 -30.00 -8.12
N ALA A 171 0.09 -29.74 -6.81
CA ALA A 171 1.20 -29.06 -6.13
C ALA A 171 1.55 -29.78 -4.83
N SER A 172 2.84 -29.90 -4.51
CA SER A 172 3.32 -30.56 -3.28
C SER A 172 3.73 -29.56 -2.21
N ILE A 173 3.39 -29.84 -0.95
CA ILE A 173 3.81 -29.05 0.23
C ILE A 173 5.34 -29.11 0.39
N ASN A 174 5.98 -30.21 -0.03
CA ASN A 174 7.43 -30.38 0.07
C ASN A 174 8.22 -29.35 -0.74
N ASP A 175 7.61 -28.76 -1.78
CA ASP A 175 8.26 -27.72 -2.59
C ASP A 175 8.44 -26.42 -1.81
N VAL A 176 7.58 -26.16 -0.81
CA VAL A 176 7.68 -24.98 0.06
C VAL A 176 8.82 -25.15 1.07
N VAL A 177 9.05 -26.36 1.56
CA VAL A 177 10.07 -26.65 2.58
C VAL A 177 11.49 -26.60 2.01
N ARG A 178 11.70 -27.04 0.77
CA ARG A 178 13.04 -27.01 0.14
C ARG A 178 13.56 -25.61 -0.16
N THR A 179 12.69 -24.61 -0.25
CA THR A 179 13.09 -23.23 -0.59
C THR A 179 13.67 -22.49 0.63
N VAL A 180 13.51 -23.02 1.85
CA VAL A 180 13.97 -22.39 3.10
C VAL A 180 15.35 -22.91 3.55
N GLU A 181 15.84 -24.00 2.96
CA GLU A 181 17.12 -24.65 3.32
C GLU A 181 18.27 -24.41 2.31
N GLY A 182 18.09 -23.52 1.33
CA GLY A 182 19.12 -23.15 0.35
C GLY A 182 19.45 -21.67 0.40
#